data_AF-A0A7W0W906-F1
#
_entry.id   AF-A0A7W0W906-F1
#
_cell.length_a   1.000
_cell.length_b   1.000
_cell.length_c   1.000
_cell.angle_alpha   90.00
_cell.angle_beta   90.00
_cell.angle_gamma   90.00
#
_symmetry.space_group_name_H-M   'P 1'
#
loop_
_entity.id
_entity.type
_entity.pdbx_description
1 polymer ?
#
loop_
_entity_poly.entity_id
_entity_poly.type
_entity_poly.pdbx_seq_one_letter_code
_entity_poly.pdbx_strand_id
1 'polypeptide(L)'
;YPGAAFNWMLYTAVVKDGKQVAVMPTETRPYGQGMRLTASQAHEIGAPVTVINDNMPGFCFSRGMITVYVTAADRIAMDGSIANKVGTYQNAVLARRHGVPFYVLGYDGPDQNTAIGADIPIEERNGDEVLMMNGVRMAPEGVRGYYPAFDITPPELISSIVTDRGIYRPAMITRYHDEVSDVPLDVIPLLGTTL
;
A
#
# COMPACT_ATOMS: atom_id res chain seq x y z
N TYR A 1 10.20 -4.83 -8.02
CA TYR A 1 9.81 -3.64 -8.77
C TYR A 1 8.70 -2.97 -7.97
N PRO A 2 8.73 -1.65 -7.67
CA PRO A 2 7.52 -1.02 -7.15
C PRO A 2 6.48 -1.04 -8.26
N GLY A 3 5.21 -1.33 -7.92
CA GLY A 3 4.18 -1.59 -8.94
C GLY A 3 4.08 -0.47 -9.99
N ALA A 4 3.84 -0.85 -11.25
CA ALA A 4 3.74 0.11 -12.37
C ALA A 4 2.72 1.23 -12.10
N ALA A 5 1.64 0.88 -11.42
CA ALA A 5 0.64 1.77 -10.83
C ALA A 5 1.23 2.96 -10.06
N PHE A 6 2.09 2.67 -9.06
CA PHE A 6 2.71 3.69 -8.22
C PHE A 6 3.63 4.60 -9.05
N ASN A 7 4.46 4.02 -9.92
CA ASN A 7 5.38 4.79 -10.75
C ASN A 7 4.62 5.73 -11.70
N TRP A 8 3.54 5.25 -12.32
CA TRP A 8 2.72 6.06 -13.22
C TRP A 8 2.00 7.19 -12.49
N MET A 9 1.43 6.90 -11.31
CA MET A 9 0.79 7.90 -10.45
C MET A 9 1.79 9.00 -10.07
N LEU A 10 2.98 8.62 -9.58
CA LEU A 10 4.00 9.57 -9.15
C LEU A 10 4.56 10.36 -10.33
N TYR A 11 4.86 9.72 -11.46
CA TYR A 11 5.33 10.38 -12.67
C TYR A 11 4.31 11.41 -13.18
N THR A 12 3.03 11.05 -13.19
CA THR A 12 1.97 11.99 -13.60
C THR A 12 1.91 13.18 -12.65
N ALA A 13 1.89 12.95 -11.34
CA ALA A 13 1.82 14.03 -10.36
C ALA A 13 3.05 14.96 -10.44
N VAL A 14 4.26 14.42 -10.48
CA VAL A 14 5.51 15.20 -10.39
C VAL A 14 5.88 15.80 -11.74
N VAL A 15 5.92 14.98 -12.80
CA VAL A 15 6.49 15.37 -14.10
C VAL A 15 5.45 16.02 -15.00
N LYS A 16 4.24 15.46 -15.08
CA LYS A 16 3.19 16.01 -15.96
C LYS A 16 2.46 17.20 -15.33
N ASP A 17 2.09 17.08 -14.06
CA ASP A 17 1.26 18.08 -13.37
C ASP A 17 2.08 19.10 -12.56
N GLY A 18 3.40 18.88 -12.39
CA GLY A 18 4.27 19.79 -11.64
C GLY A 18 4.00 19.83 -10.13
N LYS A 19 3.33 18.82 -9.57
CA LYS A 19 3.00 18.77 -8.13
C LYS A 19 4.26 18.52 -7.30
N GLN A 20 4.33 19.18 -6.14
CA GLN A 20 5.38 18.98 -5.16
C GLN A 20 5.04 17.78 -4.27
N VAL A 21 5.52 16.59 -4.66
CA VAL A 21 5.29 15.34 -3.93
C VAL A 21 6.61 14.78 -3.42
N ALA A 22 6.72 14.58 -2.11
CA ALA A 22 7.81 13.84 -1.49
C ALA A 22 7.36 12.42 -1.15
N VAL A 23 8.27 11.44 -1.23
CA VAL A 23 7.98 10.02 -0.99
C VAL A 23 8.78 9.54 0.22
N MET A 24 8.08 8.93 1.18
CA MET A 24 8.67 8.37 2.39
C MET A 24 8.38 6.87 2.48
N PRO A 25 9.10 6.01 1.73
CA PRO A 25 8.88 4.58 1.79
C PRO A 25 9.49 4.01 3.08
N THR A 26 8.82 3.02 3.68
CA THR A 26 9.48 2.20 4.69
C THR A 26 10.53 1.30 4.04
N GLU A 27 11.48 0.78 4.80
CA GLU A 27 12.49 -0.14 4.26
C GLU A 27 11.85 -1.43 3.72
N THR A 28 10.77 -1.90 4.37
CA THR A 28 10.03 -3.13 4.03
C THR A 28 10.88 -4.38 4.23
N ARG A 29 11.24 -4.68 5.50
CA ARG A 29 11.90 -5.93 5.89
C ARG A 29 11.03 -7.15 5.55
N PRO A 30 11.67 -8.32 5.36
CA PRO A 30 13.11 -8.55 5.36
C PRO A 30 13.82 -8.19 4.05
N TYR A 31 13.10 -8.08 2.94
CA TYR A 31 13.69 -7.94 1.59
C TYR A 31 14.18 -6.53 1.21
N GLY A 32 13.80 -5.52 1.98
CA GLY A 32 14.22 -4.14 1.72
C GLY A 32 13.55 -3.56 0.47
N GLN A 33 12.33 -3.98 0.12
CA GLN A 33 11.71 -3.61 -1.16
C GLN A 33 11.45 -2.12 -1.27
N GLY A 34 10.97 -1.47 -0.20
CA GLY A 34 10.75 -0.03 -0.21
C GLY A 34 12.04 0.77 -0.31
N MET A 35 13.08 0.35 0.42
CA MET A 35 14.41 0.97 0.34
C MET A 35 15.11 0.75 -1.01
N ARG A 36 15.03 -0.45 -1.59
CA ARG A 36 15.79 -0.82 -2.80
C ARG A 36 15.08 -0.47 -4.09
N LEU A 37 13.76 -0.54 -4.11
CA LEU A 37 12.96 -0.49 -5.33
C LEU A 37 12.08 0.76 -5.36
N THR A 38 11.31 1.01 -4.30
CA THR A 38 10.43 2.20 -4.27
C THR A 38 11.26 3.49 -4.22
N ALA A 39 12.28 3.54 -3.35
CA ALA A 39 13.11 4.73 -3.21
C ALA A 39 13.90 5.06 -4.48
N SER A 40 14.46 4.05 -5.16
CA SER A 40 15.21 4.26 -6.41
C SER A 40 14.31 4.82 -7.51
N GLN A 41 13.13 4.23 -7.73
CA GLN A 41 12.22 4.68 -8.78
C GLN A 41 11.66 6.08 -8.50
N ALA A 42 11.29 6.37 -7.25
CA ALA A 42 10.81 7.70 -6.88
C ALA A 42 11.88 8.77 -7.08
N HIS A 43 13.15 8.44 -6.78
CA HIS A 43 14.28 9.32 -7.02
C HIS A 43 14.51 9.55 -8.52
N GLU A 44 14.46 8.49 -9.34
CA GLU A 44 14.60 8.59 -10.81
C GLU A 44 13.49 9.44 -11.44
N ILE A 45 12.26 9.39 -10.91
CA ILE A 45 11.14 10.23 -11.34
C ILE A 45 11.36 11.72 -10.95
N GLY A 46 12.23 12.00 -9.99
CA GLY A 46 12.56 13.36 -9.54
C GLY A 46 11.83 13.82 -8.27
N ALA A 47 11.17 12.91 -7.54
CA ALA A 47 10.58 13.23 -6.25
C ALA A 47 11.66 13.28 -5.14
N PRO A 48 11.57 14.19 -4.15
CA PRO A 48 12.35 14.06 -2.92
C PRO A 48 12.00 12.75 -2.19
N VAL A 49 13.01 11.97 -1.78
CA VAL A 49 12.82 10.67 -1.14
C VAL A 49 13.49 10.65 0.24
N THR A 50 12.81 10.09 1.24
CA THR A 50 13.39 9.81 2.56
C THR A 50 12.96 8.43 3.02
N VAL A 51 13.89 7.47 3.06
CA VAL A 51 13.59 6.11 3.55
C VAL A 51 13.50 6.12 5.07
N ILE A 52 12.55 5.38 5.64
CA ILE A 52 12.41 5.16 7.09
C ILE A 52 12.38 3.65 7.40
N ASN A 53 12.79 3.25 8.60
CA ASN A 53 12.63 1.85 9.03
C ASN A 53 11.16 1.54 9.35
N ASP A 54 10.79 0.25 9.34
CA ASP A 54 9.38 -0.18 9.51
C ASP A 54 8.79 0.14 10.90
N ASN A 55 9.62 0.53 11.88
CA ASN A 55 9.22 0.92 13.23
C ASN A 55 9.10 2.45 13.44
N MET A 56 9.45 3.25 12.43
CA MET A 56 9.37 4.70 12.47
C MET A 56 8.03 5.31 12.04
N PRO A 57 7.12 4.65 11.29
CA PRO A 57 5.88 5.27 10.81
C PRO A 57 5.07 5.93 11.92
N GLY A 58 4.93 5.30 13.09
CA GLY A 58 4.17 5.87 14.21
C GLY A 58 4.68 7.25 14.64
N PHE A 59 6.00 7.42 14.71
CA PHE A 59 6.61 8.72 15.01
C PHE A 59 6.35 9.72 13.88
N CYS A 60 6.56 9.32 12.62
CA CYS A 60 6.32 10.18 11.45
C CYS A 60 4.87 10.66 11.35
N PHE A 61 3.88 9.76 11.54
CA PHE A 61 2.46 10.11 11.62
C PHE A 61 2.17 11.08 12.77
N SER A 62 2.71 10.83 13.97
CA SER A 62 2.50 11.70 15.14
C SER A 62 3.05 13.12 14.98
N ARG A 63 4.04 13.30 14.11
CA ARG A 63 4.67 14.59 13.77
C ARG A 63 4.02 15.29 12.57
N GLY A 64 2.97 14.70 11.97
CA GLY A 64 2.32 15.24 10.79
C GLY A 64 3.20 15.19 9.53
N MET A 65 4.21 14.31 9.49
CA MET A 65 5.11 14.17 8.35
C MET A 65 4.47 13.40 7.19
N ILE A 66 3.41 12.64 7.47
CA ILE A 66 2.66 11.87 6.48
C ILE A 66 1.29 12.51 6.28
N THR A 67 0.97 12.88 5.04
CA THR A 67 -0.30 13.54 4.67
C THR A 67 -1.23 12.62 3.89
N VAL A 68 -0.68 11.59 3.25
CA VAL A 68 -1.41 10.54 2.52
C VAL A 68 -0.64 9.23 2.69
N TYR A 69 -1.34 8.13 2.97
CA TYR A 69 -0.77 6.78 2.91
C TYR A 69 -1.26 6.08 1.64
N VAL A 70 -0.35 5.47 0.88
CA VAL A 70 -0.66 4.75 -0.36
C VAL A 70 0.08 3.42 -0.37
N THR A 71 -0.60 2.36 -0.80
CA THR A 71 0.04 1.08 -1.13
C THR A 71 -0.64 0.42 -2.33
N ALA A 72 0.01 -0.57 -2.93
CA ALA A 72 -0.67 -1.54 -3.79
C ALA A 72 -1.44 -2.58 -2.94
N ALA A 73 -2.11 -3.51 -3.61
CA ALA A 73 -2.60 -4.74 -3.00
C ALA A 73 -2.13 -5.95 -3.81
N ASP A 74 -1.75 -7.03 -3.12
CA ASP A 74 -1.49 -8.34 -3.73
C ASP A 74 -2.82 -9.06 -4.02
N ARG A 75 -3.83 -8.85 -3.18
CA ARG A 75 -5.20 -9.31 -3.39
C ARG A 75 -6.21 -8.38 -2.74
N ILE A 76 -7.37 -8.24 -3.38
CA ILE A 76 -8.51 -7.51 -2.85
C ILE A 76 -9.68 -8.48 -2.78
N ALA A 77 -10.29 -8.65 -1.61
CA ALA A 77 -11.48 -9.47 -1.41
C ALA A 77 -12.75 -8.70 -1.77
N MET A 78 -13.86 -9.41 -1.97
CA MET A 78 -15.15 -8.82 -2.35
C MET A 78 -15.79 -7.97 -1.24
N ASP A 79 -15.39 -8.14 0.02
CA ASP A 79 -15.77 -7.26 1.14
C ASP A 79 -14.94 -5.96 1.21
N GLY A 80 -13.94 -5.80 0.33
CA GLY A 80 -13.03 -4.66 0.29
C GLY A 80 -11.82 -4.78 1.22
N SER A 81 -11.66 -5.90 1.94
CA SER A 81 -10.41 -6.23 2.62
C SER A 81 -9.29 -6.41 1.60
N ILE A 82 -8.07 -6.09 2.00
CA ILE A 82 -6.89 -6.33 1.15
C ILE A 82 -5.88 -7.20 1.86
N ALA A 83 -5.17 -8.01 1.08
CA ALA A 83 -3.88 -8.56 1.47
C ALA A 83 -2.78 -7.79 0.76
N ASN A 84 -1.79 -7.35 1.52
CA ASN A 84 -0.59 -6.70 0.98
C ASN A 84 0.61 -6.99 1.89
N LYS A 85 1.81 -6.60 1.45
CA LYS A 85 3.06 -6.80 2.20
C LYS A 85 2.90 -6.50 3.69
N VAL A 86 3.36 -7.42 4.54
CA VAL A 86 3.28 -7.29 6.01
C VAL A 86 3.83 -5.94 6.48
N GLY A 87 3.11 -5.30 7.40
CA GLY A 87 3.29 -3.91 7.81
C GLY A 87 2.22 -2.95 7.23
N THR A 88 1.44 -3.38 6.24
CA THR A 88 0.37 -2.56 5.64
C THR A 88 -0.74 -2.30 6.65
N TYR A 89 -1.23 -3.36 7.32
CA TYR A 89 -2.23 -3.21 8.37
C TYR A 89 -1.78 -2.25 9.48
N GLN A 90 -0.53 -2.38 9.94
CA GLN A 90 0.04 -1.48 10.95
C GLN A 90 -0.03 -0.01 10.50
N ASN A 91 0.37 0.27 9.27
CA ASN A 91 0.37 1.63 8.73
C ASN A 91 -1.07 2.15 8.48
N ALA A 92 -2.00 1.28 8.12
CA ALA A 92 -3.42 1.64 7.96
C ALA A 92 -4.06 2.02 9.31
N VAL A 93 -3.73 1.31 10.40
CA VAL A 93 -4.15 1.67 11.76
C VAL A 93 -3.60 3.05 12.15
N LEU A 94 -2.32 3.32 11.85
CA LEU A 94 -1.71 4.63 12.11
C LEU A 94 -2.37 5.74 11.28
N ALA A 95 -2.60 5.50 9.98
CA ALA A 95 -3.26 6.46 9.10
C ALA A 95 -4.65 6.83 9.66
N ARG A 96 -5.45 5.84 10.02
CA ARG A 96 -6.77 6.02 10.63
C ARG A 96 -6.70 6.79 11.95
N ARG A 97 -5.75 6.45 12.84
CA ARG A 97 -5.57 7.09 14.15
C ARG A 97 -5.23 8.57 14.05
N HIS A 98 -4.51 8.96 13.00
CA HIS A 98 -4.03 10.31 12.75
C HIS A 98 -4.87 11.09 11.71
N GLY A 99 -5.95 10.51 11.20
CA GLY A 99 -6.83 11.16 10.22
C GLY A 99 -6.19 11.33 8.84
N VAL A 100 -5.19 10.52 8.51
CA VAL A 100 -4.53 10.51 7.21
C VAL A 100 -5.29 9.58 6.27
N PRO A 101 -5.68 10.02 5.06
CA PRO A 101 -6.36 9.14 4.11
C PRO A 101 -5.43 8.02 3.63
N PHE A 102 -5.99 6.82 3.55
CA PHE A 102 -5.31 5.62 3.06
C PHE A 102 -5.91 5.16 1.72
N TYR A 103 -5.10 5.17 0.67
CA TYR A 103 -5.49 4.72 -0.67
C TYR A 103 -4.79 3.43 -1.07
N VAL A 104 -5.54 2.51 -1.67
CA VAL A 104 -5.02 1.26 -2.22
C VAL A 104 -5.03 1.34 -3.74
N LEU A 105 -3.90 1.04 -4.38
CA LEU A 105 -3.77 0.91 -5.83
C LEU A 105 -4.04 -0.56 -6.21
N GLY A 106 -5.26 -0.83 -6.68
CA GLY A 106 -5.81 -2.15 -6.98
C GLY A 106 -6.13 -2.34 -8.46
N TYR A 107 -5.12 -2.26 -9.33
CA TYR A 107 -5.32 -2.25 -10.79
C TYR A 107 -5.83 -3.57 -11.39
N ASP A 108 -5.69 -4.69 -10.67
CA ASP A 108 -6.21 -6.00 -11.11
C ASP A 108 -7.66 -6.24 -10.64
N GLY A 109 -8.23 -5.31 -9.88
CA GLY A 109 -9.58 -5.42 -9.31
C GLY A 109 -9.69 -6.41 -8.14
N PRO A 110 -10.90 -6.59 -7.57
CA PRO A 110 -11.19 -7.61 -6.57
C PRO A 110 -11.22 -9.02 -7.17
N ASP A 111 -10.77 -10.00 -6.39
CA ASP A 111 -10.85 -11.42 -6.72
C ASP A 111 -12.25 -11.95 -6.38
N GLN A 112 -13.03 -12.27 -7.41
CA GLN A 112 -14.40 -12.80 -7.30
C GLN A 112 -14.49 -14.11 -6.48
N ASN A 113 -13.39 -14.85 -6.34
CA ASN A 113 -13.35 -16.11 -5.60
C ASN A 113 -12.98 -15.93 -4.12
N THR A 114 -12.66 -14.71 -3.69
CA THR A 114 -12.30 -14.38 -2.31
C THR A 114 -13.39 -13.48 -1.72
N ALA A 115 -14.30 -14.07 -0.94
CA ALA A 115 -15.46 -13.34 -0.42
C ALA A 115 -15.05 -12.31 0.64
N ILE A 116 -14.25 -12.73 1.62
CA ILE A 116 -13.80 -11.87 2.72
C ILE A 116 -12.29 -11.92 2.92
N GLY A 117 -11.74 -10.93 3.63
CA GLY A 117 -10.30 -10.89 3.93
C GLY A 117 -9.78 -12.14 4.66
N ALA A 118 -10.61 -12.79 5.49
CA ALA A 118 -10.25 -14.01 6.21
C ALA A 118 -10.07 -15.24 5.30
N ASP A 119 -10.59 -15.19 4.07
CA ASP A 119 -10.44 -16.28 3.09
C ASP A 119 -9.10 -16.21 2.36
N ILE A 120 -8.34 -15.11 2.51
CA ILE A 120 -7.05 -14.95 1.85
C ILE A 120 -5.98 -15.77 2.60
N PRO A 121 -5.37 -16.78 1.95
CA PRO A 121 -4.29 -17.54 2.58
C PRO A 121 -3.04 -16.65 2.72
N ILE A 122 -2.51 -16.55 3.93
CA ILE A 122 -1.26 -15.84 4.19
C ILE A 122 -0.08 -16.77 3.89
N GLU A 123 0.78 -16.35 2.97
CA GLU A 123 2.03 -17.04 2.67
C GLU A 123 2.99 -16.94 3.87
N GLU A 124 3.24 -18.06 4.54
CA GLU A 124 4.32 -18.17 5.52
C GLU A 124 5.62 -18.57 4.81
N ARG A 125 6.64 -17.72 4.93
CA ARG A 125 7.96 -17.93 4.33
C ARG A 125 8.96 -18.44 5.37
N ASN A 126 10.17 -18.76 4.92
CA ASN A 126 11.24 -19.19 5.80
C ASN A 126 11.53 -18.11 6.87
N GLY A 127 11.31 -18.44 8.13
CA GLY A 127 11.55 -17.57 9.27
C GLY A 127 13.01 -17.11 9.42
N ASP A 128 13.98 -17.84 8.88
CA ASP A 128 15.37 -17.38 8.90
C ASP A 128 15.57 -16.07 8.12
N GLU A 129 14.72 -15.76 7.13
CA GLU A 129 14.86 -14.53 6.34
C GLU A 129 14.71 -13.26 7.18
N VAL A 130 13.87 -13.28 8.22
CA VAL A 130 13.74 -12.14 9.14
C VAL A 130 14.93 -11.98 10.09
N LEU A 131 15.72 -13.04 10.26
CA LEU A 131 16.94 -13.05 11.07
C LEU A 131 18.18 -12.65 10.28
N MET A 132 18.06 -12.49 8.96
CA MET A 132 19.18 -12.24 8.04
C MET A 132 19.14 -10.82 7.49
N MET A 133 20.30 -10.20 7.31
CA MET A 133 20.47 -8.94 6.58
C MET A 133 21.63 -9.08 5.61
N ASN A 134 21.37 -8.89 4.32
CA ASN A 134 22.36 -9.00 3.25
C ASN A 134 23.16 -10.33 3.28
N GLY A 135 22.47 -11.45 3.54
CA GLY A 135 23.08 -12.78 3.62
C GLY A 135 23.80 -13.08 4.95
N VAL A 136 23.86 -12.14 5.88
CA VAL A 136 24.48 -12.31 7.19
C VAL A 136 23.42 -12.49 8.26
N ARG A 137 23.57 -13.50 9.12
CA ARG A 137 22.67 -13.74 10.25
C ARG A 137 22.91 -12.69 11.33
N MET A 138 21.86 -11.98 11.71
CA MET A 138 21.89 -10.92 12.71
C MET A 138 21.49 -11.44 14.10
N ALA A 139 20.61 -12.44 14.15
CA ALA A 139 20.17 -13.03 15.42
C ALA A 139 21.15 -14.11 15.93
N PRO A 140 21.26 -14.30 17.26
CA PRO A 140 22.03 -15.41 17.83
C PRO A 140 21.63 -16.78 17.28
N GLU A 141 22.54 -17.74 17.41
CA GLU A 141 22.26 -19.14 17.12
C GLU A 141 21.11 -19.66 18.02
N GLY A 142 20.28 -20.56 17.48
CA GLY A 142 19.14 -21.14 18.20
C GLY A 142 17.87 -20.29 18.22
N VAL A 143 17.93 -18.99 17.85
CA VAL A 143 16.74 -18.14 17.72
C VAL A 143 15.95 -18.50 16.46
N ARG A 144 14.62 -18.56 16.56
CA ARG A 144 13.71 -18.80 15.44
C ARG A 144 13.04 -17.51 15.01
N GLY A 145 12.91 -17.32 13.69
CA GLY A 145 12.11 -16.24 13.13
C GLY A 145 10.71 -16.71 12.77
N TYR A 146 9.80 -15.76 12.61
CA TYR A 146 8.45 -15.96 12.08
C TYR A 146 8.25 -14.98 10.93
N TYR A 147 7.76 -15.46 9.79
CA TYR A 147 7.64 -14.62 8.60
C TYR A 147 6.36 -14.84 7.80
N PRO A 148 5.26 -14.18 8.17
CA PRO A 148 4.13 -13.98 7.27
C PRO A 148 4.53 -12.94 6.21
N ALA A 149 4.43 -13.29 4.93
CA ALA A 149 4.83 -12.39 3.84
C ALA A 149 3.83 -11.25 3.63
N PHE A 150 2.61 -11.39 4.13
CA PHE A 150 1.50 -10.46 3.95
C PHE A 150 0.70 -10.31 5.25
N ASP A 151 -0.07 -9.23 5.35
CA ASP A 151 -1.12 -9.05 6.36
C ASP A 151 -2.44 -8.66 5.70
N ILE A 152 -3.54 -8.78 6.46
CA ILE A 152 -4.88 -8.37 6.03
C ILE A 152 -5.19 -7.00 6.59
N THR A 153 -5.55 -6.06 5.72
CA THR A 153 -6.11 -4.78 6.12
C THR A 153 -7.62 -4.76 5.88
N PRO A 154 -8.44 -4.58 6.93
CA PRO A 154 -9.88 -4.60 6.81
C PRO A 154 -10.42 -3.28 6.19
N PRO A 155 -11.60 -3.33 5.55
CA PRO A 155 -12.12 -2.25 4.71
C PRO A 155 -12.34 -0.93 5.47
N GLU A 156 -12.64 -0.94 6.76
CA GLU A 156 -12.90 0.25 7.57
C GLU A 156 -11.67 1.15 7.79
N LEU A 157 -10.47 0.64 7.49
CA LEU A 157 -9.22 1.41 7.54
C LEU A 157 -8.88 2.05 6.18
N ILE A 158 -9.55 1.65 5.11
CA ILE A 158 -9.25 2.06 3.73
C ILE A 158 -10.18 3.22 3.34
N SER A 159 -9.59 4.31 2.86
CA SER A 159 -10.37 5.45 2.36
C SER A 159 -10.94 5.18 0.98
N SER A 160 -10.12 4.70 0.05
CA SER A 160 -10.57 4.28 -1.29
C SER A 160 -9.61 3.29 -1.95
N ILE A 161 -10.16 2.49 -2.87
CA ILE A 161 -9.44 1.56 -3.74
C ILE A 161 -9.47 2.13 -5.15
N VAL A 162 -8.30 2.46 -5.68
CA VAL A 162 -8.09 3.03 -7.02
C VAL A 162 -7.76 1.89 -7.99
N THR A 163 -8.61 1.69 -8.99
CA THR A 163 -8.47 0.64 -10.00
C THR A 163 -8.34 1.25 -11.40
N ASP A 164 -8.16 0.40 -12.41
CA ASP A 164 -8.23 0.79 -13.83
C ASP A 164 -9.64 1.21 -14.29
N ARG A 165 -10.69 0.87 -13.52
CA ARG A 165 -12.09 1.20 -13.79
C ARG A 165 -12.65 2.37 -12.97
N GLY A 166 -11.89 2.87 -12.00
CA GLY A 166 -12.30 4.01 -11.19
C GLY A 166 -11.82 3.95 -9.74
N ILE A 167 -12.36 4.83 -8.91
CA ILE A 167 -12.10 4.92 -7.47
C ILE A 167 -13.33 4.44 -6.68
N TYR A 168 -13.17 3.34 -5.97
CA TYR A 168 -14.25 2.71 -5.20
C TYR A 168 -14.03 2.93 -3.71
N ARG A 169 -15.12 3.17 -2.97
CA ARG A 169 -15.11 2.90 -1.52
C ARG A 169 -15.05 1.38 -1.32
N PRO A 170 -14.40 0.86 -0.26
CA PRO A 170 -14.30 -0.58 -0.02
C PRO A 170 -15.66 -1.29 -0.06
N ALA A 171 -16.69 -0.71 0.59
CA ALA A 171 -18.05 -1.25 0.60
C ALA A 171 -18.73 -1.33 -0.79
N MET A 172 -18.16 -0.68 -1.80
CA MET A 172 -18.68 -0.64 -3.17
C MET A 172 -17.78 -1.40 -4.16
N ILE A 173 -16.73 -2.08 -3.69
CA ILE A 173 -15.72 -2.68 -4.58
C ILE A 173 -16.30 -3.75 -5.51
N THR A 174 -17.39 -4.41 -5.10
CA THR A 174 -18.10 -5.40 -5.93
C THR A 174 -18.62 -4.82 -7.24
N ARG A 175 -18.92 -3.51 -7.28
CA ARG A 175 -19.33 -2.78 -8.50
C ARG A 175 -18.22 -2.64 -9.54
N TYR A 176 -16.99 -3.05 -9.24
CA TYR A 176 -15.93 -3.16 -10.23
C TYR A 176 -16.31 -4.07 -11.40
N HIS A 177 -17.16 -5.07 -11.16
CA HIS A 177 -17.63 -6.03 -12.16
C HIS A 177 -18.91 -5.61 -12.89
N ASP A 178 -19.50 -4.47 -12.53
CA ASP A 178 -20.64 -3.91 -13.26
C ASP A 178 -20.19 -3.48 -14.66
N GLU A 179 -21.13 -3.37 -15.60
CA GLU A 179 -20.84 -2.76 -16.90
C GLU A 179 -20.44 -1.29 -16.70
N VAL A 180 -19.46 -0.79 -17.46
CA VAL A 180 -18.90 0.57 -17.28
C VAL A 180 -19.98 1.66 -17.41
N SER A 181 -21.05 1.40 -18.16
CA SER A 181 -22.21 2.30 -18.28
C SER A 181 -23.04 2.44 -16.99
N ASP A 182 -22.95 1.47 -16.10
CA ASP A 182 -23.78 1.34 -14.89
C ASP A 182 -23.07 1.84 -13.63
N VAL A 183 -21.78 2.17 -13.75
CA VAL A 183 -20.97 2.71 -12.66
C VAL A 183 -21.35 4.19 -12.46
N PRO A 184 -21.97 4.58 -11.33
CA PRO A 184 -22.32 5.98 -11.09
C PRO A 184 -21.07 6.86 -11.06
N LEU A 185 -21.16 8.08 -11.58
CA LEU A 185 -20.11 9.11 -11.50
C LEU A 185 -19.69 9.48 -10.06
N ASP A 186 -20.38 8.94 -9.06
CA ASP A 186 -20.07 9.05 -7.63
C ASP A 186 -18.92 8.13 -7.18
N VAL A 187 -18.34 7.34 -8.10
CA VAL A 187 -16.92 6.96 -8.06
C VAL A 187 -16.13 8.25 -7.88
N ILE A 188 -15.64 8.49 -6.67
CA ILE A 188 -15.14 9.81 -6.22
C ILE A 188 -14.33 10.46 -7.34
N PRO A 189 -14.83 11.54 -7.96
CA PRO A 189 -14.04 12.28 -8.95
C PRO A 189 -12.76 12.71 -8.26
N LEU A 190 -11.61 12.38 -8.87
CA LEU A 190 -10.29 12.86 -8.46
C LEU A 190 -10.38 14.38 -8.26
N LEU A 191 -10.40 14.81 -7.00
CA LEU A 191 -10.24 16.19 -6.52
C LEU A 191 -11.19 17.20 -7.17
N GLY A 192 -12.03 17.81 -6.33
CA GLY A 192 -12.92 18.89 -6.72
C GLY A 192 -12.25 19.95 -7.59
N THR A 193 -12.99 20.35 -8.62
CA THR A 193 -13.06 21.73 -9.06
C THR A 193 -13.15 22.66 -7.84
N THR A 194 -12.05 23.33 -7.51
CA THR A 194 -11.99 24.70 -6.98
C THR A 194 -10.52 25.14 -6.86
N LEU A 195 -10.03 25.79 -7.92
CA LEU A 195 -9.19 26.99 -7.79
C LEU A 195 -10.13 28.20 -7.83
#